data_AF-A0A7V8QRT7-F1
#
_entry.id   AF-A0A7V8QRT7-F1
#
_cell.length_a   1.000
_cell.length_b   1.000
_cell.length_c   1.000
_cell.angle_alpha   90.00
_cell.angle_beta   90.00
_cell.angle_gamma   90.00
#
_symmetry.space_group_name_H-M   'P 1'
#
loop_
_entity.id
_entity.type
_entity.pdbx_description
1 polymer ?
#
loop_
_entity_poly.entity_id
_entity_poly.type
_entity_poly.pdbx_seq_one_letter_code
_entity_poly.pdbx_strand_id
1 'polypeptide(L)'
;KGVVRNNKLILFNGFIQSQSQTGEINNIEFNKTILTMNNFSTRTITTPKIQETSTLSLLQCFFNLGSSEKSILNCPYKKNKVEVAQNISRRIGMPLYIPLIALIGSFLLIHKRREKFGFLKKYLFFLISFFVLVFSEIMVKFSGLSLFNFLIYFLFPFTLMPIVYFMLIQSIKSENLI
;
A
#
# COMPACT_ATOMS: atom_id res chain seq x y z
N LYS A 1 30.28 -14.23 27.76
CA LYS A 1 30.63 -13.23 26.69
C LYS A 1 30.44 -13.91 25.34
N GLY A 2 30.01 -13.22 24.28
CA GLY A 2 29.71 -13.84 22.97
C GLY A 2 30.20 -13.02 21.78
N VAL A 3 30.60 -13.70 20.70
CA VAL A 3 31.09 -13.10 19.45
C VAL A 3 30.38 -13.75 18.26
N VAL A 4 29.96 -12.95 17.28
CA VAL A 4 29.38 -13.44 16.02
C VAL A 4 30.44 -13.42 14.92
N ARG A 5 30.67 -14.55 14.26
CA ARG A 5 31.59 -14.66 13.12
C ARG A 5 31.07 -15.68 12.11
N ASN A 6 30.98 -15.31 10.83
CA ASN A 6 30.58 -16.19 9.72
C ASN A 6 29.31 -17.02 10.02
N ASN A 7 28.19 -16.36 10.35
CA ASN A 7 26.92 -17.00 10.71
C ASN A 7 27.00 -18.02 11.85
N LYS A 8 28.02 -17.92 12.72
CA LYS A 8 28.15 -18.70 13.94
C LYS A 8 28.18 -17.77 15.14
N LEU A 9 27.37 -18.07 16.14
CA LEU A 9 27.40 -17.40 17.43
C LEU A 9 28.30 -18.23 18.36
N ILE A 10 29.42 -17.64 18.76
CA ILE A 10 30.41 -18.28 19.63
C ILE A 10 30.22 -17.71 21.04
N LEU A 11 29.89 -18.57 21.98
CA LEU A 11 29.62 -18.25 23.37
C LEU A 11 30.77 -18.77 24.24
N PHE A 12 31.20 -17.97 25.22
CA PHE A 12 32.28 -18.31 26.14
C PHE A 12 31.81 -18.24 27.59
N ASN A 13 32.23 -19.24 28.37
CA ASN A 13 32.02 -19.43 29.80
C ASN A 13 30.57 -19.17 30.22
N GLY A 14 29.69 -20.12 29.90
CA GLY A 14 28.27 -20.08 30.22
C GLY A 14 27.77 -21.40 30.77
N PHE A 15 26.49 -21.45 31.13
CA PHE A 15 25.82 -22.66 31.59
C PHE A 15 24.53 -22.89 30.80
N ILE A 16 24.22 -24.14 30.48
CA ILE A 16 22.96 -24.57 29.87
C ILE A 16 22.16 -25.27 30.97
N GLN A 17 20.95 -24.80 31.22
CA GLN A 17 20.02 -25.44 32.15
C GLN A 17 18.98 -26.21 31.35
N SER A 18 18.79 -27.49 31.65
CA SER A 18 17.74 -28.32 31.08
C SER A 18 16.90 -28.92 32.20
N GLN A 19 15.58 -28.79 32.10
CA GLN A 19 14.64 -29.36 33.04
C GLN A 19 14.10 -30.68 32.49
N SER A 20 14.23 -31.75 33.27
CA SER A 20 13.65 -33.06 32.95
C SER A 20 12.14 -33.06 33.19
N GLN A 21 11.41 -33.99 32.57
CA GLN A 21 9.96 -34.15 32.77
C GLN A 21 9.59 -34.46 34.23
N THR A 22 10.55 -34.97 35.03
CA THR A 22 10.43 -35.27 36.46
C THR A 22 10.68 -34.06 37.37
N GLY A 23 10.99 -32.89 36.80
CA GLY A 23 11.25 -31.65 37.56
C GLY A 23 12.71 -31.46 38.00
N GLU A 24 13.59 -32.41 37.73
CA GLU A 24 15.03 -32.30 38.00
C GLU A 24 15.70 -31.30 37.05
N ILE A 25 16.55 -30.42 37.61
CA ILE A 25 17.29 -29.40 36.87
C ILE A 25 18.73 -29.86 36.67
N ASN A 26 19.12 -30.07 35.41
CA ASN A 26 20.49 -30.39 35.04
C ASN A 26 21.20 -29.14 34.52
N ASN A 27 22.31 -28.79 35.15
CA ASN A 27 23.16 -27.66 34.78
C ASN A 27 24.43 -28.16 34.09
N ILE A 28 24.63 -27.77 32.84
CA ILE A 28 25.83 -28.10 32.05
C ILE A 28 26.64 -26.82 31.87
N GLU A 29 27.76 -26.70 32.58
CA GLU A 29 28.70 -25.60 32.40
C GLU A 29 29.58 -25.85 31.16
N PHE A 30 29.78 -24.81 30.35
CA PHE A 30 30.59 -24.88 29.14
C PHE A 30 31.57 -23.71 29.06
N ASN A 31 32.82 -24.00 28.70
CA ASN A 31 33.83 -22.97 28.42
C ASN A 31 33.65 -22.34 27.04
N LYS A 32 33.21 -23.13 26.04
CA LYS A 32 32.99 -22.65 24.67
C LYS A 32 31.89 -23.44 23.97
N THR A 33 30.89 -22.74 23.44
CA THR A 33 29.81 -23.31 22.63
C THR A 33 29.67 -22.55 21.32
N ILE A 34 29.40 -23.26 20.23
CA ILE A 34 29.24 -22.69 18.89
C ILE A 34 27.83 -23.03 18.40
N LEU A 35 27.01 -22.01 18.17
CA LEU A 35 25.68 -22.15 17.58
C LEU A 35 25.74 -21.73 16.11
N THR A 36 25.44 -22.67 15.22
CA THR A 36 25.39 -22.41 13.77
C THR A 36 24.05 -21.78 13.40
N MET A 37 24.06 -20.56 12.86
CA MET A 37 22.84 -19.81 12.53
C MET A 37 22.30 -20.11 11.12
N ASN A 38 22.86 -21.09 10.41
CA ASN A 38 22.48 -21.42 9.02
C ASN A 38 21.00 -21.80 8.84
N ASN A 39 20.35 -22.34 9.88
CA ASN A 39 18.92 -22.72 9.83
C ASN A 39 18.01 -21.74 10.58
N PHE A 40 18.55 -20.67 11.16
CA PHE A 40 17.73 -19.63 11.79
C PHE A 40 17.41 -18.58 10.72
N SER A 41 16.28 -18.73 10.04
CA SER A 41 15.69 -17.62 9.30
C SER A 41 15.29 -16.57 10.34
N THR A 42 16.08 -15.50 10.45
CA THR A 42 15.79 -14.46 11.43
C THR A 42 14.43 -13.86 11.10
N ARG A 43 13.46 -13.94 12.02
CA ARG A 43 12.15 -13.24 11.90
C ARG A 43 12.29 -11.72 11.91
N THR A 44 13.50 -11.19 12.08
CA THR A 44 13.82 -9.77 12.00
C THR A 44 13.90 -9.32 10.55
N ILE A 45 13.10 -8.31 10.22
CA ILE A 45 13.10 -7.64 8.93
C ILE A 45 14.40 -6.82 8.82
N THR A 46 15.39 -7.33 8.11
CA THR A 46 16.69 -6.66 7.92
C THR A 46 16.69 -5.66 6.76
N THR A 47 15.57 -5.54 6.04
CA THR A 47 15.42 -4.69 4.85
C THR A 47 14.10 -3.90 4.88
N PRO A 48 14.07 -2.63 4.43
CA PRO A 48 12.89 -1.76 4.56
C PRO A 48 11.70 -2.29 3.75
N LYS A 49 10.50 -2.32 4.33
CA LYS A 49 9.30 -2.83 3.63
C LYS A 49 9.02 -2.01 2.37
N ILE A 50 8.32 -2.58 1.38
CA ILE A 50 7.89 -1.86 0.16
C ILE A 50 7.04 -0.61 0.49
N GLN A 51 6.37 -0.60 1.64
CA GLN A 51 5.62 0.56 2.14
C GLN A 51 6.52 1.70 2.66
N GLU A 52 7.76 1.41 3.02
CA GLU A 52 8.75 2.35 3.58
C GLU A 52 9.76 2.83 2.50
N THR A 53 9.76 2.23 1.32
CA THR A 53 10.63 2.64 0.22
C THR A 53 10.13 3.92 -0.45
N SER A 54 11.06 4.71 -0.98
CA SER A 54 10.73 5.96 -1.67
C SER A 54 9.95 5.70 -2.97
N THR A 55 9.03 6.60 -3.32
CA THR A 55 8.22 6.46 -4.54
C THR A 55 9.08 6.49 -5.81
N LEU A 56 10.17 7.28 -5.81
CA LEU A 56 11.10 7.36 -6.95
C LEU A 56 11.81 6.02 -7.19
N SER A 57 12.28 5.39 -6.12
CA SER A 57 12.91 4.06 -6.17
C SER A 57 11.92 2.97 -6.60
N LEU A 58 10.65 3.05 -6.17
CA LEU A 58 9.60 2.13 -6.61
C LEU A 58 9.28 2.27 -8.10
N LEU A 59 9.19 3.50 -8.61
CA LEU A 59 8.96 3.76 -10.04
C LEU A 59 10.13 3.28 -10.90
N GLN A 60 11.37 3.56 -10.50
CA GLN A 60 12.56 3.07 -11.18
C GLN A 60 12.59 1.54 -11.24
N CYS A 61 12.20 0.88 -10.16
CA CYS A 61 12.05 -0.57 -10.13
C CYS A 61 10.92 -1.08 -11.03
N PHE A 62 9.75 -0.41 -11.03
CA PHE A 62 8.61 -0.82 -11.84
C PHE A 62 8.89 -0.75 -13.35
N PHE A 63 9.58 0.31 -13.80
CA PHE A 63 9.92 0.51 -15.20
C PHE A 63 11.27 -0.11 -15.61
N ASN A 64 11.98 -0.77 -14.68
CA ASN A 64 13.29 -1.37 -14.90
C ASN A 64 14.34 -0.37 -15.47
N LEU A 65 14.28 0.91 -15.04
CA LEU A 65 15.20 1.97 -15.50
C LEU A 65 16.58 1.92 -14.80
N GLY A 66 16.79 1.00 -13.86
CA GLY A 66 18.04 0.84 -13.11
C GLY A 66 18.75 -0.46 -13.45
N SER A 67 19.64 -0.41 -14.44
CA SER A 67 20.62 -1.46 -14.74
C SER A 67 21.68 -1.52 -13.63
N SER A 68 21.37 -2.19 -12.53
CA SER A 68 22.34 -2.72 -11.56
C SER A 68 21.60 -3.61 -10.58
N GLU A 69 21.84 -4.92 -10.63
CA GLU A 69 21.29 -5.95 -9.73
C GLU A 69 21.59 -5.74 -8.22
N LYS A 70 22.17 -4.60 -7.83
CA LYS A 70 22.73 -4.35 -6.49
C LYS A 70 22.12 -3.19 -5.70
N SER A 71 21.28 -2.31 -6.27
CA SER A 71 20.88 -1.08 -5.56
C SER A 71 19.51 -1.10 -4.87
N ILE A 72 18.66 -2.11 -5.12
CA ILE A 72 17.38 -2.25 -4.39
C ILE A 72 17.23 -3.70 -3.94
N LEU A 73 17.79 -4.00 -2.77
CA LEU A 73 17.77 -5.32 -2.13
C LEU A 73 16.34 -5.91 -1.97
N ASN A 74 15.31 -5.06 -2.06
CA ASN A 74 13.88 -5.40 -1.96
C ASN A 74 13.07 -5.23 -3.25
N CYS A 75 13.71 -5.17 -4.42
CA CYS A 75 13.00 -5.24 -5.70
C CYS A 75 13.24 -6.55 -6.44
N PRO A 76 12.60 -7.65 -6.02
CA PRO A 76 12.49 -8.81 -6.87
C PRO A 76 11.44 -8.46 -7.93
N TYR A 77 11.88 -7.81 -9.01
CA TYR A 77 11.06 -7.52 -10.19
C TYR A 77 10.32 -8.77 -10.68
N LYS A 78 10.67 -10.01 -10.30
CA LYS A 78 9.86 -11.20 -10.64
C LYS A 78 8.89 -11.68 -9.54
N LYS A 79 9.14 -11.39 -8.26
CA LYS A 79 8.36 -11.97 -7.14
C LYS A 79 7.32 -10.99 -6.56
N ASN A 80 7.61 -9.69 -6.54
CA ASN A 80 6.77 -8.70 -5.83
C ASN A 80 6.26 -7.56 -6.74
N LYS A 81 6.16 -7.75 -8.07
CA LYS A 81 5.63 -6.70 -8.98
C LYS A 81 4.25 -6.20 -8.56
N VAL A 82 3.40 -7.12 -8.10
CA VAL A 82 2.03 -6.85 -7.68
C VAL A 82 2.02 -5.85 -6.53
N GLU A 83 2.84 -6.10 -5.50
CA GLU A 83 2.94 -5.23 -4.33
C GLU A 83 3.52 -3.87 -4.67
N VAL A 84 4.53 -3.82 -5.56
CA VAL A 84 5.12 -2.56 -6.04
C VAL A 84 4.08 -1.72 -6.78
N ALA A 85 3.36 -2.33 -7.73
CA ALA A 85 2.31 -1.66 -8.51
C ALA A 85 1.17 -1.14 -7.62
N GLN A 86 0.70 -1.94 -6.67
CA GLN A 86 -0.35 -1.54 -5.72
C GLN A 86 0.08 -0.34 -4.87
N ASN A 87 1.31 -0.34 -4.36
CA ASN A 87 1.83 0.77 -3.55
C ASN A 87 1.97 2.06 -4.37
N ILE A 88 2.43 1.96 -5.63
CA ILE A 88 2.49 3.11 -6.54
C ILE A 88 1.08 3.63 -6.83
N SER A 89 0.13 2.75 -7.17
CA SER A 89 -1.27 3.11 -7.41
C SER A 89 -1.90 3.79 -6.19
N ARG A 90 -1.68 3.27 -4.98
CA ARG A 90 -2.22 3.87 -3.76
C ARG A 90 -1.61 5.25 -3.47
N ARG A 91 -0.32 5.45 -3.74
CA ARG A 91 0.36 6.74 -3.48
C ARG A 91 0.04 7.82 -4.50
N ILE A 92 -0.04 7.47 -5.78
CA ILE A 92 -0.21 8.46 -6.87
C ILE A 92 -1.66 8.51 -7.34
N GLY A 93 -2.33 7.37 -7.44
CA GLY A 93 -3.70 7.32 -7.96
C GLY A 93 -4.74 7.75 -6.95
N MET A 94 -4.64 7.34 -5.68
CA MET A 94 -5.63 7.70 -4.66
C MET A 94 -5.83 9.22 -4.51
N PRO A 95 -4.76 10.06 -4.50
CA PRO A 95 -4.91 11.51 -4.50
C PRO A 95 -5.68 12.08 -5.71
N LEU A 96 -5.63 11.43 -6.88
CA LEU A 96 -6.35 11.89 -8.08
C LEU A 96 -7.87 11.72 -7.97
N TYR A 97 -8.35 10.78 -7.15
CA TYR A 97 -9.79 10.59 -6.90
C TYR A 97 -10.37 11.68 -5.98
N ILE A 98 -9.54 12.35 -5.17
CA ILE A 98 -9.99 13.40 -4.24
C ILE A 98 -10.70 14.55 -4.99
N PRO A 99 -10.08 15.19 -6.00
CA PRO A 99 -10.75 16.28 -6.67
C PRO A 99 -11.93 15.83 -7.56
N LEU A 100 -12.00 14.55 -7.98
CA LEU A 100 -13.20 14.00 -8.62
C LEU A 100 -14.38 13.98 -7.64
N ILE A 101 -14.14 13.53 -6.40
CA ILE A 101 -15.16 13.52 -5.35
C ILE A 101 -15.56 14.95 -4.95
N ALA A 102 -14.60 15.88 -4.93
CA ALA A 102 -14.90 17.29 -4.69
C ALA A 102 -15.85 17.87 -5.77
N LEU A 103 -15.63 17.52 -7.04
CA LEU A 103 -16.55 17.89 -8.13
C LEU A 103 -17.95 17.29 -7.92
N ILE A 104 -18.05 16.00 -7.59
CA ILE A 104 -19.35 15.37 -7.28
C ILE A 104 -20.01 16.08 -6.08
N GLY A 105 -19.24 16.42 -5.04
CA GLY A 105 -19.71 17.13 -3.87
C GLY A 105 -20.23 18.54 -4.18
N SER A 106 -19.65 19.24 -5.16
CA SER A 106 -20.10 20.58 -5.54
C SER A 106 -21.51 20.64 -6.14
N PHE A 107 -22.03 19.54 -6.70
CA PHE A 107 -23.46 19.43 -7.07
C PHE A 107 -24.40 19.60 -5.88
N LEU A 108 -23.94 19.31 -4.66
CA LEU A 108 -24.74 19.54 -3.46
C LEU A 108 -24.99 21.03 -3.19
N LEU A 109 -24.03 21.90 -3.55
CA LEU A 109 -24.13 23.33 -3.31
C LEU A 109 -25.07 24.03 -4.28
N ILE A 110 -25.18 23.51 -5.49
CA ILE A 110 -26.04 24.07 -6.55
C ILE A 110 -27.52 23.86 -6.19
N HIS A 111 -27.85 22.82 -5.42
CA HIS A 111 -29.25 22.46 -5.21
C HIS A 111 -30.02 23.42 -4.26
N LYS A 112 -31.02 24.15 -4.80
CA LYS A 112 -31.91 25.04 -4.02
C LYS A 112 -32.78 24.28 -3.01
N ARG A 113 -32.92 24.88 -1.82
CA ARG A 113 -33.77 24.43 -0.69
C ARG A 113 -35.26 24.23 -1.04
N ARG A 114 -35.75 24.79 -2.16
CA ARG A 114 -37.18 24.79 -2.54
C ARG A 114 -37.64 23.57 -3.35
N GLU A 115 -36.74 22.68 -3.75
CA GLU A 115 -37.14 21.44 -4.42
C GLU A 115 -37.70 20.42 -3.41
N LYS A 116 -38.90 19.89 -3.70
CA LYS A 116 -39.57 18.86 -2.90
C LYS A 116 -38.70 17.62 -2.60
N PHE A 117 -37.72 17.33 -3.46
CA PHE A 117 -36.82 16.16 -3.35
C PHE A 117 -35.37 16.51 -2.97
N GLY A 118 -35.08 17.74 -2.52
CA GLY A 118 -33.69 18.18 -2.28
C GLY A 118 -32.94 17.39 -1.21
N PHE A 119 -33.64 16.88 -0.19
CA PHE A 119 -33.03 16.00 0.82
C PHE A 119 -32.58 14.65 0.25
N LEU A 120 -33.39 14.03 -0.64
CA LEU A 120 -33.05 12.75 -1.27
C LEU A 120 -31.83 12.88 -2.19
N LYS A 121 -31.75 13.96 -2.97
CA LYS A 121 -30.60 14.25 -3.84
C LYS A 121 -29.31 14.40 -3.03
N LYS A 122 -29.35 15.04 -1.85
CA LYS A 122 -28.19 15.16 -0.95
C LYS A 122 -27.64 13.80 -0.52
N TYR A 123 -28.51 12.89 -0.06
CA TYR A 123 -28.09 11.54 0.33
C TYR A 123 -27.59 10.74 -0.88
N LEU A 124 -28.19 10.93 -2.05
CA LEU A 124 -27.77 10.26 -3.28
C LEU A 124 -26.35 10.67 -3.70
N PHE A 125 -26.01 11.96 -3.74
CA PHE A 125 -24.66 12.41 -4.07
C PHE A 125 -23.60 11.99 -3.04
N PHE A 126 -23.97 11.97 -1.75
CA PHE A 126 -23.12 11.42 -0.70
C PHE A 126 -22.85 9.93 -0.92
N LEU A 127 -23.89 9.13 -1.19
CA LEU A 127 -23.75 7.70 -1.48
C LEU A 127 -22.91 7.46 -2.73
N ILE A 128 -23.11 8.21 -3.81
CA ILE A 128 -22.30 8.12 -5.04
C ILE A 128 -20.83 8.38 -4.71
N SER A 129 -20.53 9.44 -3.96
CA SER A 129 -19.15 9.79 -3.56
C SER A 129 -18.51 8.68 -2.72
N PHE A 130 -19.27 8.10 -1.79
CA PHE A 130 -18.83 6.97 -0.97
C PHE A 130 -18.54 5.73 -1.82
N PHE A 131 -19.42 5.38 -2.77
CA PHE A 131 -19.20 4.26 -3.67
C PHE A 131 -18.01 4.48 -4.60
N VAL A 132 -17.76 5.71 -5.07
CA VAL A 132 -16.56 6.04 -5.85
C VAL A 132 -15.29 5.80 -5.02
N LEU A 133 -15.28 6.18 -3.74
CA LEU A 133 -14.15 5.89 -2.84
C LEU A 133 -13.93 4.39 -2.65
N VAL A 134 -14.99 3.63 -2.34
CA VAL A 134 -14.93 2.17 -2.18
C VAL A 134 -14.43 1.52 -3.46
N PHE A 135 -14.94 1.95 -4.61
CA PHE A 135 -14.50 1.47 -5.92
C PHE A 135 -13.02 1.76 -6.15
N SER A 136 -12.52 2.94 -5.77
CA SER A 136 -11.10 3.28 -5.89
C SER A 136 -10.22 2.31 -5.08
N GLU A 137 -10.61 1.97 -3.85
CA GLU A 137 -9.84 1.06 -2.99
C GLU A 137 -9.85 -0.38 -3.53
N ILE A 138 -10.96 -0.81 -4.12
CA ILE A 138 -11.06 -2.11 -4.80
C ILE A 138 -10.13 -2.13 -6.02
N MET A 139 -10.22 -1.11 -6.88
CA MET A 139 -9.40 -1.02 -8.09
C MET A 139 -7.90 -0.94 -7.79
N VAL A 140 -7.48 -0.29 -6.70
CA VAL A 140 -6.08 -0.29 -6.24
C VAL A 140 -5.59 -1.71 -5.99
N LYS A 141 -6.42 -2.60 -5.43
CA LYS A 141 -6.01 -4.02 -5.23
C LYS A 141 -5.86 -4.75 -6.56
N PHE A 142 -6.74 -4.47 -7.53
CA PHE A 142 -6.69 -5.09 -8.86
C PHE A 142 -5.57 -4.54 -9.75
N SER A 143 -5.07 -3.32 -9.50
CA SER A 143 -4.01 -2.69 -10.31
C SER A 143 -2.70 -3.49 -10.30
N GLY A 144 -2.44 -4.25 -9.24
CA GLY A 144 -1.23 -5.06 -9.12
C GLY A 144 -1.19 -6.30 -10.02
N LEU A 145 -2.33 -6.79 -10.50
CA LEU A 145 -2.39 -8.06 -11.25
C LEU A 145 -1.81 -7.94 -12.66
N SER A 146 -1.98 -6.79 -13.31
CA SER A 146 -1.52 -6.56 -14.68
C SER A 146 -1.22 -5.09 -14.93
N LEU A 147 -0.28 -4.82 -15.85
CA LEU A 147 0.03 -3.46 -16.30
C LEU A 147 -1.19 -2.77 -16.94
N PHE A 148 -2.04 -3.53 -17.59
CA PHE A 148 -3.27 -3.01 -18.20
C PHE A 148 -4.26 -2.49 -17.15
N ASN A 149 -4.46 -3.24 -16.06
CA ASN A 149 -5.29 -2.81 -14.94
C ASN A 149 -4.71 -1.58 -14.24
N PHE A 150 -3.38 -1.52 -14.12
CA PHE A 150 -2.70 -0.33 -13.62
C PHE A 150 -3.01 0.89 -14.47
N LEU A 151 -2.91 0.79 -15.81
CA LEU A 151 -3.22 1.89 -16.71
C LEU A 151 -4.68 2.33 -16.63
N ILE A 152 -5.63 1.38 -16.63
CA ILE A 152 -7.07 1.66 -16.50
C ILE A 152 -7.36 2.43 -15.22
N TYR A 153 -6.75 2.04 -14.10
CA TYR A 153 -6.95 2.68 -12.82
C TYR A 153 -6.60 4.18 -12.84
N PHE A 154 -5.51 4.58 -13.51
CA PHE A 154 -5.16 5.99 -13.66
C PHE A 154 -5.99 6.73 -14.70
N LEU A 155 -6.42 6.03 -15.75
CA LEU A 155 -7.23 6.63 -16.81
C LEU A 155 -8.63 6.97 -16.31
N PHE A 156 -9.20 6.18 -15.40
CA PHE A 156 -10.55 6.34 -14.88
C PHE A 156 -10.85 7.71 -14.22
N PRO A 157 -10.08 8.20 -13.23
CA PRO A 157 -10.33 9.53 -12.66
C PRO A 157 -10.06 10.64 -13.68
N PHE A 158 -9.11 10.44 -14.60
CA PHE A 158 -8.76 11.44 -15.63
C PHE A 158 -9.86 11.61 -16.68
N THR A 159 -10.57 10.54 -17.05
CA THR A 159 -11.71 10.61 -17.99
C THR A 159 -12.99 11.06 -17.32
N LEU A 160 -13.26 10.62 -16.08
CA LEU A 160 -14.48 11.01 -15.37
C LEU A 160 -14.49 12.48 -14.94
N MET A 161 -13.34 13.02 -14.54
CA MET A 161 -13.23 14.42 -14.14
C MET A 161 -13.83 15.42 -15.14
N PRO A 162 -13.39 15.46 -16.42
CA PRO A 162 -13.91 16.40 -17.39
C PRO A 162 -15.39 16.15 -17.70
N ILE A 163 -15.84 14.90 -17.67
CA ILE A 163 -17.26 14.54 -17.87
C ILE A 163 -18.11 15.15 -16.75
N VAL A 164 -17.73 14.91 -15.49
CA VAL A 164 -18.46 15.43 -14.31
C VAL A 164 -18.40 16.95 -14.28
N TYR A 165 -17.27 17.55 -14.61
CA TYR A 165 -17.12 18.99 -14.71
C TYR A 165 -18.04 19.61 -15.79
N PHE A 166 -18.13 18.99 -16.96
CA PHE A 166 -19.04 19.45 -18.01
C PHE A 166 -20.51 19.33 -17.57
N MET A 167 -20.90 18.22 -16.95
CA MET A 167 -22.25 18.05 -16.37
C MET A 167 -22.57 19.13 -15.33
N LEU A 168 -21.57 19.53 -14.54
CA LEU A 168 -21.72 20.58 -13.54
C LEU A 168 -22.02 21.93 -14.19
N ILE A 169 -21.26 22.31 -15.23
CA ILE A 169 -21.49 23.55 -15.97
C ILE A 169 -22.90 23.56 -16.59
N GLN A 170 -23.32 22.45 -17.19
CA GLN A 170 -24.66 22.34 -17.76
C GLN A 170 -25.75 22.53 -16.69
N SER A 171 -25.56 21.93 -15.52
CA SER A 171 -26.49 22.06 -14.39
C SER A 171 -26.61 23.52 -13.93
N ILE A 172 -25.48 24.21 -13.76
CA ILE A 172 -25.46 25.65 -13.42
C ILE A 172 -26.18 26.48 -14.48
N LYS A 173 -25.93 26.22 -15.76
CA LYS A 173 -26.56 26.96 -16.86
C LYS A 173 -28.07 26.77 -16.88
N SER A 174 -28.55 25.54 -16.66
CA SER A 174 -30.00 25.27 -16.61
C SER A 174 -30.69 25.98 -15.45
N GLU A 175 -30.01 26.14 -14.31
CA GLU A 175 -30.60 26.82 -13.16
C GLU A 175 -30.58 28.34 -13.28
N ASN A 176 -29.61 28.92 -14.00
CA ASN A 176 -29.55 30.36 -14.28
C ASN A 176 -30.55 30.81 -15.36
N LEU A 177 -31.06 29.88 -16.18
CA LEU A 177 -32.05 30.17 -17.23
C LEU A 177 -33.51 30.07 -16.74
N ILE A 178 -33.73 29.64 -15.48
CA ILE A 178 -35.04 29.52 -14.81
C ILE A 178 -35.16 30.59 -13.74
#